data_AF-A0AAQ3P4S8-F1
#
_entry.id   AF-A0AAQ3P4S8-F1
#
_cell.length_a   1.000
_cell.length_b   1.000
_cell.length_c   1.000
_cell.angle_alpha   90.00
_cell.angle_beta   90.00
_cell.angle_gamma   90.00
#
_symmetry.space_group_name_H-M   'P 1'
#
loop_
_entity.id
_entity.type
_entity.pdbx_description
1 polymer ?
#
loop_
_entity_poly.entity_id
_entity_poly.type
_entity_poly.pdbx_seq_one_letter_code
_entity_poly.pdbx_strand_id
1 'polypeptide(L)'
;MANDAEDFAQFGISKEEKDKLVGEVIRYVLFKTHHNSGCPIKRDELTQVVTKNYHQRSLPAFVINEAKDKLSSVFGYEMKELQRAQPSSKAQTRASQQSGADPKSYILISQLPPDVYEKYVVDAKTAHLSGFTFVVISIVHLAGGKIPEGIYRKTKLMVLKAILYITS
;
A
#
# COMPACT_ATOMS: atom_id res chain seq x y z
N MET A 1 6.49 -24.13 -20.36
CA MET A 1 5.02 -24.22 -20.28
C MET A 1 4.67 -25.49 -19.52
N ALA A 2 4.68 -25.43 -18.19
CA ALA A 2 4.28 -26.51 -17.29
C ALA A 2 4.19 -25.88 -15.88
N ASN A 3 2.98 -25.79 -15.32
CA ASN A 3 2.67 -25.91 -13.89
C ASN A 3 1.27 -25.46 -13.48
N ASP A 4 0.47 -24.86 -14.38
CA ASP A 4 -0.87 -24.44 -13.98
C ASP A 4 -1.71 -25.65 -13.52
N ALA A 5 -1.70 -26.74 -14.30
CA ALA A 5 -2.54 -27.91 -14.07
C ALA A 5 -2.30 -28.66 -12.75
N GLU A 6 -1.06 -28.67 -12.23
CA GLU A 6 -0.69 -29.45 -11.05
C GLU A 6 -0.99 -28.70 -9.74
N ASP A 7 -0.99 -27.37 -9.75
CA ASP A 7 -1.31 -26.55 -8.57
C ASP A 7 -2.83 -26.56 -8.24
N PHE A 8 -3.70 -26.88 -9.20
CA PHE A 8 -5.15 -26.80 -9.02
C PHE A 8 -5.75 -27.92 -8.16
N ALA A 9 -5.19 -29.14 -8.24
CA ALA A 9 -5.74 -30.29 -7.51
C ALA A 9 -5.47 -30.22 -6.00
N GLN A 10 -4.45 -29.48 -5.58
CA GLN A 10 -4.02 -29.39 -4.18
C GLN A 10 -5.06 -28.76 -3.25
N PHE A 11 -5.94 -27.92 -3.80
CA PHE A 11 -6.92 -27.17 -3.01
C PHE A 11 -8.34 -27.75 -3.07
N GLY A 12 -8.59 -28.76 -3.92
CA GLY A 12 -9.91 -29.36 -4.11
C GLY A 12 -10.97 -28.40 -4.64
N ILE A 13 -10.56 -27.36 -5.38
CA ILE A 13 -11.40 -26.26 -5.89
C ILE A 13 -11.30 -26.25 -7.42
N SER A 14 -12.41 -25.94 -8.11
CA SER A 14 -12.41 -25.87 -9.57
C SER A 14 -11.60 -24.66 -10.07
N LYS A 15 -11.18 -24.69 -11.34
CA LYS A 15 -10.49 -23.55 -11.96
C LYS A 15 -11.36 -22.29 -11.95
N GLU A 16 -12.64 -22.43 -12.24
CA GLU A 16 -13.62 -21.35 -12.27
C GLU A 16 -13.84 -20.71 -10.90
N GLU A 17 -13.91 -21.53 -9.85
CA GLU A 17 -14.05 -21.05 -8.47
C GLU A 17 -12.81 -20.28 -8.02
N LYS A 18 -11.63 -20.75 -8.39
CA LYS A 18 -10.37 -20.05 -8.14
C LYS A 18 -10.33 -18.72 -8.88
N ASP A 19 -10.67 -18.69 -10.16
CA ASP A 19 -10.72 -17.46 -10.95
C ASP A 19 -11.70 -16.45 -10.36
N LYS A 20 -12.83 -16.92 -9.81
CA LYS A 20 -13.79 -16.09 -9.08
C LYS A 20 -13.16 -15.48 -7.82
N LEU A 21 -12.43 -16.24 -7.01
CA LEU A 21 -11.75 -15.75 -5.81
C LEU A 21 -10.67 -14.72 -6.16
N VAL A 22 -9.86 -14.99 -7.18
CA VAL A 22 -8.84 -14.05 -7.68
C VAL A 22 -9.51 -12.75 -8.14
N GLY A 23 -10.60 -12.85 -8.90
CA GLY A 23 -11.39 -11.70 -9.33
C GLY A 23 -11.97 -10.89 -8.15
N GLU A 24 -12.42 -11.55 -7.08
CA GLU A 24 -12.91 -10.87 -5.88
C GLU A 24 -11.79 -10.11 -5.15
N VAL A 25 -10.59 -10.70 -5.05
CA VAL A 25 -9.41 -10.03 -4.46
C VAL A 25 -8.99 -8.82 -5.30
N ILE A 26 -8.90 -8.96 -6.63
CA ILE A 26 -8.56 -7.85 -7.54
C ILE A 26 -9.57 -6.71 -7.37
N ARG A 27 -10.86 -7.05 -7.40
CA ARG A 27 -11.95 -6.09 -7.21
C ARG A 27 -11.82 -5.38 -5.87
N TYR A 28 -11.61 -6.12 -4.79
CA TYR A 28 -11.44 -5.55 -3.46
C TYR A 28 -10.26 -4.57 -3.41
N VAL A 29 -9.09 -4.96 -3.94
CA VAL A 29 -7.90 -4.11 -3.96
C VAL A 29 -8.16 -2.81 -4.71
N LEU A 30 -8.69 -2.88 -5.93
CA LEU A 30 -8.95 -1.69 -6.75
C LEU A 30 -9.90 -0.70 -6.05
N PHE A 31 -11.03 -1.18 -5.52
CA PHE A 31 -11.99 -0.32 -4.85
C PHE A 31 -11.48 0.21 -3.51
N LYS A 32 -10.77 -0.61 -2.73
CA LYS A 32 -10.21 -0.20 -1.45
C LYS A 32 -9.14 0.86 -1.65
N THR A 33 -8.25 0.70 -2.64
CA THR A 33 -7.23 1.70 -2.98
C THR A 33 -7.87 3.03 -3.38
N HIS A 34 -8.91 3.01 -4.22
CA HIS A 34 -9.61 4.24 -4.63
C HIS A 34 -10.32 4.92 -3.45
N HIS A 35 -11.06 4.17 -2.64
CA HIS A 35 -11.82 4.72 -1.51
C HIS A 35 -10.93 5.24 -0.38
N ASN A 36 -9.84 4.53 -0.04
CA ASN A 36 -8.94 4.89 1.04
C ASN A 36 -7.74 5.73 0.58
N SER A 37 -7.81 6.40 -0.58
CA SER A 37 -6.77 7.31 -1.07
C SER A 37 -5.36 6.67 -1.08
N GLY A 38 -5.27 5.40 -1.48
CA GLY A 38 -3.99 4.68 -1.56
C GLY A 38 -3.40 4.18 -0.23
N CYS A 39 -4.15 4.23 0.89
CA CYS A 39 -3.67 3.65 2.15
C CYS A 39 -3.33 2.15 2.00
N PRO A 40 -2.29 1.66 2.71
CA PRO A 40 -1.93 0.25 2.68
C PRO A 40 -3.08 -0.67 3.12
N ILE A 41 -3.29 -1.74 2.36
CA ILE A 41 -4.30 -2.78 2.64
C ILE A 41 -3.63 -3.91 3.43
N LYS A 42 -4.19 -4.30 4.57
CA LYS A 42 -3.61 -5.38 5.39
C LYS A 42 -3.80 -6.74 4.71
N ARG A 43 -2.83 -7.64 4.86
CA ARG A 43 -2.93 -9.02 4.37
C ARG A 43 -4.11 -9.77 4.97
N ASP A 44 -4.45 -9.49 6.23
CA ASP A 44 -5.60 -10.11 6.88
C ASP A 44 -6.92 -9.76 6.21
N GLU A 45 -7.07 -8.51 5.73
CA GLU A 45 -8.27 -8.08 4.99
C GLU A 45 -8.42 -8.88 3.69
N LEU A 46 -7.33 -9.09 2.95
CA LEU A 46 -7.35 -9.90 1.72
C LEU A 46 -7.56 -11.38 2.01
N THR A 47 -6.98 -11.87 3.10
CA THR A 47 -7.16 -13.26 3.53
C THR A 47 -8.63 -13.51 3.84
N GLN A 48 -9.29 -12.59 4.55
CA GLN A 48 -10.72 -12.67 4.85
C GLN A 48 -11.59 -12.67 3.59
N VAL A 49 -11.22 -11.96 2.51
CA VAL A 49 -11.96 -12.04 1.24
C VAL A 49 -11.99 -13.47 0.71
N VAL A 50 -10.87 -14.19 0.80
CA VAL A 50 -10.74 -15.56 0.30
C VAL A 50 -11.35 -16.60 1.25
N THR A 51 -11.14 -16.45 2.56
CA THR A 51 -11.52 -17.47 3.55
C THR A 51 -12.99 -17.43 3.97
N LYS A 52 -13.81 -16.50 3.46
CA LYS A 52 -15.26 -16.44 3.75
C LYS A 52 -15.96 -17.79 3.54
N ASN A 53 -15.55 -18.53 2.50
CA ASN A 53 -16.17 -19.79 2.10
C ASN A 53 -15.20 -20.99 2.16
N TYR A 54 -13.93 -20.77 2.53
CA TYR A 54 -12.87 -21.77 2.41
C TYR A 54 -11.94 -21.75 3.62
N HIS A 55 -11.65 -22.94 4.16
CA HIS A 55 -10.87 -23.12 5.39
C HIS A 55 -9.41 -23.55 5.14
N GLN A 56 -8.98 -23.59 3.87
CA GLN A 56 -7.66 -24.07 3.47
C GLN A 56 -6.58 -23.00 3.73
N ARG A 57 -5.57 -23.33 4.53
CA ARG A 57 -4.57 -22.36 5.03
C ARG A 57 -3.67 -21.76 3.96
N SER A 58 -3.37 -22.51 2.89
CA SER A 58 -2.48 -22.09 1.80
C SER A 58 -3.21 -21.33 0.68
N LEU A 59 -4.53 -21.49 0.57
CA LEU A 59 -5.33 -20.93 -0.52
C LEU A 59 -5.24 -19.39 -0.61
N PRO A 60 -5.33 -18.62 0.49
CA PRO A 60 -5.25 -17.17 0.42
C PRO A 60 -3.91 -16.66 -0.11
N ALA A 61 -2.81 -17.31 0.26
CA ALA A 61 -1.48 -16.92 -0.22
C ALA A 61 -1.37 -17.10 -1.74
N PHE A 62 -1.88 -18.22 -2.25
CA PHE A 62 -1.88 -18.54 -3.67
C PHE A 62 -2.78 -17.61 -4.48
N VAL A 63 -4.02 -17.38 -4.03
CA VAL A 63 -4.97 -16.46 -4.67
C VAL A 63 -4.42 -15.03 -4.69
N ILE A 64 -3.80 -14.58 -3.60
CA ILE A 64 -3.19 -13.24 -3.54
C ILE A 64 -2.03 -13.14 -4.54
N ASN A 65 -1.16 -14.15 -4.64
CA ASN A 65 -0.05 -14.13 -5.58
C ASN A 65 -0.54 -14.04 -7.03
N GLU A 66 -1.54 -14.85 -7.40
CA GLU A 66 -2.10 -14.77 -8.75
C GLU A 66 -2.83 -13.44 -9.01
N ALA A 67 -3.48 -12.88 -7.99
CA ALA A 67 -4.05 -11.54 -8.10
C ALA A 67 -2.98 -10.48 -8.37
N LYS A 68 -1.78 -10.58 -7.76
CA LYS A 68 -0.65 -9.69 -8.06
C LYS A 68 -0.24 -9.80 -9.53
N ASP A 69 -0.12 -11.02 -10.05
CA ASP A 69 0.29 -11.28 -11.43
C ASP A 69 -0.74 -10.74 -12.43
N LYS A 70 -2.04 -10.97 -12.18
CA LYS A 70 -3.14 -10.44 -13.01
C LYS A 70 -3.26 -8.91 -12.91
N LEU A 71 -3.05 -8.30 -11.74
CA LEU A 71 -3.00 -6.84 -11.59
C LEU A 71 -1.89 -6.22 -12.44
N SER A 72 -0.71 -6.85 -12.47
CA SER A 72 0.41 -6.40 -13.28
C SER A 72 0.13 -6.57 -14.78
N SER A 73 -0.21 -7.79 -15.19
CA SER A 73 -0.37 -8.14 -16.61
C SER A 73 -1.61 -7.57 -17.29
N VAL A 74 -2.74 -7.43 -16.58
CA VAL A 74 -4.01 -7.00 -17.17
C VAL A 74 -4.27 -5.51 -16.93
N PHE A 75 -3.94 -5.01 -15.73
CA PHE A 75 -4.33 -3.66 -15.31
C PHE A 75 -3.15 -2.68 -15.25
N GLY A 76 -1.91 -3.15 -15.44
CA GLY A 76 -0.72 -2.29 -15.35
C GLY A 76 -0.47 -1.76 -13.94
N TYR A 77 -0.84 -2.52 -12.91
CA TYR A 77 -0.58 -2.18 -11.51
C TYR A 77 0.36 -3.19 -10.84
N GLU A 78 1.38 -2.69 -10.15
CA GLU A 78 2.19 -3.47 -9.22
C GLU A 78 1.53 -3.47 -7.84
N MET A 79 1.27 -4.67 -7.29
CA MET A 79 0.83 -4.82 -5.91
C MET A 79 2.02 -5.17 -5.02
N LYS A 80 2.59 -4.14 -4.38
CA LYS A 80 3.83 -4.23 -3.62
C LYS A 80 3.56 -4.51 -2.14
N GLU A 81 4.30 -5.47 -1.59
CA GLU A 81 4.25 -5.80 -0.16
C GLU A 81 5.12 -4.83 0.64
N LEU A 82 4.54 -4.29 1.71
CA LEU A 82 5.21 -3.47 2.70
C LEU A 82 5.39 -4.30 3.97
N GLN A 83 6.64 -4.39 4.42
CA GLN A 83 6.95 -4.81 5.78
C GLN A 83 6.99 -3.55 6.65
N ARG A 84 6.35 -3.60 7.83
CA ARG A 84 6.43 -2.49 8.77
C ARG A 84 7.88 -2.40 9.24
N ALA A 85 8.55 -1.28 8.97
CA ALA A 85 9.87 -1.03 9.53
C ALA A 85 9.74 -1.10 11.07
N GLN A 86 10.38 -2.08 11.69
CA GLN A 86 10.54 -2.06 13.13
C GLN A 86 11.32 -0.80 13.48
N PRO A 87 10.90 0.00 14.48
CA PRO A 87 11.76 1.05 14.99
C PRO A 87 13.04 0.37 15.46
N SER A 88 14.17 0.68 14.81
CA SER A 88 15.49 0.26 15.27
C SER A 88 15.84 1.07 16.53
N SER A 89 15.10 0.87 17.61
CA SER A 89 15.50 1.34 18.92
C SER A 89 16.51 0.34 19.47
N LYS A 90 17.72 0.83 19.74
CA LYS A 90 18.70 0.18 20.62
C LYS A 90 18.07 0.02 22.02
N ALA A 91 17.22 -0.98 22.20
CA ALA A 91 16.65 -1.35 23.49
C ALA A 91 16.43 -2.87 23.46
N GLN A 92 17.54 -3.58 23.69
CA GLN A 92 17.52 -4.99 24.01
C GLN A 92 16.90 -5.15 25.40
N THR A 93 15.61 -5.48 25.45
CA THR A 93 15.00 -6.09 26.63
C THR A 93 13.99 -7.14 26.21
N ARG A 94 14.43 -8.38 26.38
CA ARG A 94 13.72 -9.67 26.33
C ARG A 94 12.19 -9.58 26.35
N ALA A 95 11.56 -10.02 25.25
CA ALA A 95 10.28 -10.70 25.28
C ALA A 95 10.31 -11.83 24.24
N SER A 96 10.67 -13.02 24.70
CA SER A 96 10.39 -14.28 24.01
C SER A 96 8.87 -14.49 23.96
N GLN A 97 8.40 -15.11 22.87
CA GLN A 97 7.01 -15.52 22.58
C GLN A 97 6.11 -14.46 21.94
N GLN A 98 6.26 -14.25 20.64
CA GLN A 98 5.28 -14.77 19.67
C GLN A 98 5.88 -14.64 18.28
N SER A 99 6.10 -15.77 17.61
CA SER A 99 6.39 -15.84 16.17
C SER A 99 5.13 -15.46 15.38
N GLY A 100 4.60 -14.26 15.60
CA GLY A 100 3.61 -13.65 14.74
C GLY A 100 4.37 -12.98 13.62
N ALA A 101 4.31 -13.54 12.41
CA ALA A 101 4.84 -12.90 11.22
C ALA A 101 4.38 -11.43 11.19
N ASP A 102 5.31 -10.49 10.96
CA ASP A 102 4.99 -9.06 10.90
C ASP A 102 3.75 -8.83 10.02
N PRO A 103 2.82 -7.92 10.43
CA PRO A 103 1.60 -7.68 9.67
C PRO A 103 1.96 -7.07 8.31
N LYS A 104 1.98 -7.93 7.30
CA LYS A 104 2.21 -7.58 5.89
C LYS A 104 1.05 -6.70 5.43
N SER A 105 1.38 -5.59 4.79
CA SER A 105 0.41 -4.76 4.08
C SER A 105 0.81 -4.62 2.62
N TYR A 106 -0.14 -4.21 1.78
CA TYR A 106 0.08 -4.06 0.35
C TYR A 106 -0.33 -2.67 -0.10
N ILE A 107 0.41 -2.13 -1.06
CA ILE A 107 0.04 -0.92 -1.80
C ILE A 107 -0.07 -1.25 -3.28
N LEU A 108 -0.87 -0.47 -3.99
CA LEU A 108 -1.02 -0.58 -5.43
C LEU A 108 -0.29 0.59 -6.09
N ILE A 109 0.63 0.29 -7.00
CA ILE A 109 1.48 1.25 -7.69
C ILE A 109 1.19 1.14 -9.18
N SER A 110 0.94 2.26 -9.86
CA SER A 110 0.78 2.26 -11.31
C SER A 110 2.11 1.98 -11.99
N GLN A 111 2.14 1.04 -12.95
CA GLN A 111 3.28 0.78 -13.83
C GLN A 111 3.17 1.57 -15.15
N LEU A 112 2.32 2.59 -15.19
CA LEU A 112 2.20 3.44 -16.37
C LEU A 112 3.51 4.23 -16.59
N PRO A 113 3.90 4.43 -17.85
CA PRO A 113 5.00 5.34 -18.20
C PRO A 113 4.79 6.74 -17.58
N PRO A 114 5.85 7.42 -17.10
CA PRO A 114 5.71 8.70 -16.38
C PRO A 114 4.97 9.79 -17.16
N ASP A 115 5.19 9.85 -18.47
CA ASP A 115 4.55 10.77 -19.41
C ASP A 115 3.03 10.56 -19.49
N VAL A 116 2.58 9.31 -19.42
CA VAL A 116 1.15 8.96 -19.40
C VAL A 116 0.56 9.22 -18.03
N TYR A 117 1.28 8.86 -16.97
CA TYR A 117 0.84 9.07 -15.59
C TYR A 117 0.60 10.56 -15.29
N GLU A 118 1.54 11.43 -15.68
CA GLU A 118 1.41 12.87 -15.48
C GLU A 118 0.20 13.45 -16.23
N LYS A 119 -0.02 13.01 -17.46
CA LYS A 119 -1.10 13.52 -18.31
C LYS A 119 -2.51 13.12 -17.85
N TYR A 120 -2.66 11.92 -17.30
CA TYR A 120 -3.99 11.33 -17.05
C TYR A 120 -4.30 11.08 -15.57
N VAL A 121 -3.30 11.05 -14.69
CA VAL A 121 -3.46 10.70 -13.28
C VAL A 121 -3.17 11.88 -12.35
N VAL A 122 -2.23 12.75 -12.71
CA VAL A 122 -1.87 13.91 -11.87
C VAL A 122 -2.92 15.01 -12.05
N ASP A 123 -3.69 15.28 -11.00
CA ASP A 123 -4.55 16.46 -10.95
C ASP A 123 -3.72 17.69 -10.56
N ALA A 124 -3.44 18.54 -11.54
CA ALA A 124 -2.70 19.79 -11.37
C ALA A 124 -3.28 20.68 -10.25
N LYS A 125 -4.59 20.59 -9.97
CA LYS A 125 -5.25 21.38 -8.91
C LYS A 125 -4.84 20.92 -7.51
N THR A 126 -4.41 19.67 -7.35
CA THR A 126 -3.99 19.08 -6.07
C THR A 126 -2.47 19.10 -5.87
N ALA A 127 -1.70 19.35 -6.93
CA ALA A 127 -0.24 19.32 -6.91
C ALA A 127 0.36 20.31 -5.88
N HIS A 128 -0.25 21.48 -5.71
CA HIS A 128 0.20 22.46 -4.72
C HIS A 128 0.05 21.97 -3.27
N LEU A 129 -1.01 21.21 -2.99
CA LEU A 129 -1.28 20.66 -1.66
C LEU A 129 -0.33 19.52 -1.33
N SER A 130 -0.04 18.64 -2.30
CA SER A 130 0.90 17.52 -2.09
C SER A 130 2.33 18.03 -1.88
N GLY A 131 2.78 19.00 -2.68
CA GLY A 131 4.08 19.65 -2.51
C GLY A 131 4.21 20.34 -1.15
N PHE A 132 3.19 21.11 -0.75
CA PHE A 132 3.17 21.74 0.57
C PHE A 132 3.20 20.71 1.71
N THR A 133 2.39 19.66 1.61
CA THR A 133 2.33 18.57 2.61
C THR A 133 3.68 17.88 2.74
N PHE A 134 4.37 17.62 1.62
CA PHE A 134 5.70 17.02 1.61
C PHE A 134 6.73 17.90 2.34
N VAL A 135 6.70 19.22 2.14
CA VAL A 135 7.56 20.16 2.87
C VAL A 135 7.30 20.09 4.37
N VAL A 136 6.02 20.12 4.79
CA VAL A 136 5.65 20.04 6.21
C VAL A 136 6.12 18.72 6.84
N ILE A 137 5.86 17.58 6.17
CA ILE A 137 6.30 16.26 6.63
C ILE A 137 7.83 16.20 6.72
N SER A 138 8.55 16.75 5.74
CA SER A 138 10.01 16.78 5.73
C SER A 138 10.58 17.55 6.91
N ILE A 139 10.00 18.72 7.23
CA ILE A 139 10.40 19.51 8.41
C ILE A 139 10.12 18.74 9.71
N VAL A 140 8.95 18.10 9.83
CA VAL A 140 8.62 17.26 10.99
C VAL A 140 9.58 16.09 11.12
N HIS A 141 9.93 15.46 10.01
CA HIS A 141 10.87 14.34 9.98
C HIS A 141 12.28 14.78 10.39
N LEU A 142 12.78 15.90 9.86
CA LEU A 142 14.07 16.49 10.23
C LEU A 142 14.13 16.88 11.72
N ALA A 143 12.99 17.32 12.28
CA ALA A 143 12.86 17.68 13.69
C ALA A 143 12.76 16.47 14.65
N GLY A 144 12.97 15.23 14.18
CA GLY A 144 12.90 14.03 15.01
C GLY A 144 11.46 13.52 15.24
N GLY A 145 10.54 13.86 14.34
CA GLY A 145 9.17 13.34 14.34
C GLY A 145 8.20 14.03 15.31
N LYS A 146 8.65 15.04 16.06
CA LYS A 146 7.80 15.83 16.97
C LYS A 146 8.18 17.30 16.90
N ILE A 147 7.21 18.15 16.59
CA ILE A 147 7.36 19.60 16.66
C ILE A 147 6.38 20.12 17.72
N PRO A 148 6.86 20.77 18.81
CA PRO A 148 5.99 21.38 19.81
C PRO A 148 5.18 22.52 19.20
N GLU A 149 3.91 22.62 19.59
CA GLU A 149 2.92 23.45 18.91
C GLU A 149 3.26 24.96 18.92
N GLY A 150 4.04 25.41 19.91
CA GLY A 150 4.54 26.79 20.01
C GLY A 150 5.43 27.23 18.86
N ILE A 151 6.05 26.29 18.13
CA ILE A 151 6.86 26.58 16.95
C ILE A 151 5.96 26.99 15.78
N TYR A 152 4.76 26.43 15.60
CA TYR A 152 3.84 26.81 14.51
C TYR A 152 3.53 28.30 14.49
N ARG A 153 3.48 28.97 15.65
CA ARG A 153 3.21 30.42 15.71
C ARG A 153 4.36 31.26 15.13
N LYS A 154 5.60 30.74 15.20
CA LYS A 154 6.82 31.35 14.62
C LYS A 154 7.06 30.87 13.18
N THR A 155 6.80 29.60 12.89
CA THR A 155 6.94 28.98 11.55
C THR A 155 5.83 29.39 10.59
N LYS A 156 4.62 29.72 11.07
CA LYS A 156 3.56 30.33 10.22
C LYS A 156 4.07 31.62 9.59
N LEU A 157 4.80 32.45 10.33
CA LEU A 157 5.42 33.67 9.80
C LEU A 157 6.58 33.35 8.83
N MET A 158 7.36 32.30 9.10
CA MET A 158 8.51 31.91 8.27
C MET A 158 8.10 31.24 6.95
N VAL A 159 7.08 30.38 6.98
CA VAL A 159 6.51 29.70 5.82
C VAL A 159 5.71 30.67 4.95
N LEU A 160 4.90 31.57 5.53
CA LEU A 160 4.27 32.65 4.75
C LEU A 160 5.32 33.60 4.14
N LYS A 161 6.39 33.94 4.85
CA LYS A 161 7.49 34.77 4.29
C LYS A 161 8.24 34.05 3.17
N ALA A 162 8.51 32.76 3.30
CA ALA A 162 9.17 31.97 2.27
C ALA A 162 8.29 31.86 1.00
N ILE A 163 6.97 31.67 1.16
CA ILE A 163 6.02 31.65 0.04
C ILE A 163 5.92 33.04 -0.62
N LEU A 164 5.88 34.14 0.16
CA LEU A 164 5.91 35.50 -0.38
C LEU A 164 7.22 35.81 -1.15
N TYR A 165 8.36 35.34 -0.64
CA TYR A 165 9.67 35.58 -1.24
C TYR A 165 9.87 34.84 -2.58
N ILE A 166 9.18 33.73 -2.80
CA ILE A 166 9.23 32.97 -4.06
C ILE A 166 8.27 33.56 -5.13
N THR A 167 7.33 34.42 -4.72
CA THR A 167 6.28 34.98 -5.60
C THR A 167 6.47 36.48 -5.92
N SER A 168 7.59 37.09 -5.50
CA SER A 168 8.05 38.45 -5.91
C SER A 168 9.27 38.35 -6.80
#